data_AF-A0A7C4G998-F1
#
_entry.id   AF-A0A7C4G998-F1
#
_cell.length_a   1.000
_cell.length_b   1.000
_cell.length_c   1.000
_cell.angle_alpha   90.00
_cell.angle_beta   90.00
_cell.angle_gamma   90.00
#
_symmetry.space_group_name_H-M   'P 1'
#
loop_
_entity.id
_entity.type
_entity.pdbx_description
1 polymer ?
#
loop_
_entity_poly.entity_id
_entity_poly.type
_entity_poly.pdbx_seq_one_letter_code
_entity_poly.pdbx_strand_id
1 'polypeptide(L)' 'TVAEARPGEFCVNVIPHTWENTTLGRLREGERVNVEFDLLVKAVQRVGTMLR' A
#
# COMPACT_ATOMS: atom_id res chain seq x y z
N THR A 1 4.19 2.76 -5.78
CA THR A 1 5.08 1.72 -5.22
C THR A 1 5.40 2.05 -3.79
N VAL A 2 5.48 1.06 -2.90
CA VAL A 2 5.96 1.26 -1.52
C VAL A 2 7.44 1.65 -1.58
N ALA A 3 7.76 2.84 -1.08
CA ALA A 3 9.11 3.38 -1.06
C ALA A 3 9.84 3.02 0.25
N GLU A 4 9.11 3.06 1.36
CA GLU A 4 9.61 2.70 2.70
C GLU A 4 8.47 2.05 3.49
N ALA A 5 8.81 1.11 4.38
CA ALA A 5 7.86 0.48 5.29
C ALA A 5 8.47 0.39 6.70
N ARG A 6 7.67 0.73 7.70
CA ARG A 6 8.00 0.58 9.12
C ARG A 6 6.83 -0.05 9.87
N PRO A 7 6.98 -0.46 11.14
CA PRO A 7 5.87 -1.02 11.90
C PRO A 7 4.69 -0.04 11.98
N GLY A 8 3.57 -0.39 11.35
CA GLY A 8 2.33 0.39 11.36
C GLY A 8 2.24 1.52 10.33
N GLU A 9 3.29 1.78 9.54
CA GLU A 9 3.31 2.86 8.54
C GLU A 9 4.06 2.47 7.25
N PHE A 10 3.69 3.09 6.14
CA PHE A 10 4.42 2.97 4.89
C PHE A 10 4.33 4.25 4.07
N CYS A 11 5.35 4.48 3.25
CA CYS A 11 5.45 5.61 2.33
C CYS A 11 5.32 5.12 0.89
N VAL A 12 4.73 5.94 0.02
CA VAL A 12 4.62 5.66 -1.41
C VAL A 12 5.17 6.80 -2.24
N ASN A 13 5.81 6.48 -3.36
CA ASN A 13 6.17 7.47 -4.37
C ASN A 13 5.01 7.62 -5.37
N VAL A 14 4.56 8.85 -5.57
CA VAL A 14 3.48 9.21 -6.50
C VAL A 14 4.03 10.15 -7.56
N ILE A 15 3.82 9.81 -8.84
CA ILE A 15 4.22 10.66 -9.97
C ILE A 15 3.14 11.71 -10.27
N PRO A 16 3.46 12.81 -10.98
CA PRO A 16 2.51 13.90 -11.24
C PRO A 16 1.21 13.44 -11.88
N HIS A 17 1.29 12.57 -12.89
CA HIS A 17 0.09 12.05 -13.57
C HIS A 17 -0.87 11.34 -12.60
N THR A 18 -0.36 10.48 -11.70
CA THR A 18 -1.18 9.81 -10.69
C THR A 18 -1.74 10.79 -9.67
N TRP A 19 -0.96 11.79 -9.26
CA TRP A 19 -1.40 12.82 -8.31
C TRP A 19 -2.57 13.64 -8.86
N GLU A 20 -2.49 14.03 -10.14
CA GLU A 20 -3.48 14.87 -10.82
C GLU A 20 -4.73 14.10 -11.25
N ASN A 21 -4.60 12.81 -11.60
CA ASN A 21 -5.68 12.02 -12.23
C ASN A 21 -6.34 11.01 -11.29
N THR A 22 -6.04 11.06 -9.98
CA THR A 22 -6.70 10.22 -8.97
C THR A 22 -7.21 11.05 -7.80
N THR A 23 -7.88 10.41 -6.84
CA THR A 23 -8.33 11.09 -5.62
C THR A 23 -7.19 11.36 -4.63
N LEU A 24 -6.00 10.79 -4.84
CA LEU A 24 -4.87 10.91 -3.91
C LEU A 24 -4.49 12.36 -3.64
N GLY A 25 -4.48 13.23 -4.67
CA GLY A 25 -4.12 14.64 -4.50
C GLY A 25 -5.15 15.49 -3.73
N ARG A 26 -6.29 14.91 -3.37
CA ARG A 26 -7.36 15.58 -2.60
C ARG A 26 -7.43 15.09 -1.15
N LEU A 27 -6.69 14.03 -0.81
CA LEU A 27 -6.71 13.46 0.52
C LEU A 27 -6.15 14.45 1.55
N ARG A 28 -6.71 14.38 2.75
CA ARG A 28 -6.24 15.13 3.92
C ARG A 28 -5.74 14.19 5.00
N GLU A 29 -4.90 14.71 5.89
CA GLU A 29 -4.45 13.96 7.06
C GLU A 29 -5.64 13.42 7.88
N GLY A 30 -5.56 12.14 8.27
CA GLY A 30 -6.62 11.44 8.98
C GLY A 30 -7.70 10.80 8.11
N GLU A 31 -7.75 11.10 6.81
CA GLU A 31 -8.66 10.42 5.89
C GLU A 31 -8.25 8.96 5.65
N ARG A 32 -9.24 8.09 5.53
CA ARG A 32 -9.03 6.66 5.30
C ARG A 32 -8.97 6.36 3.82
N VAL A 33 -8.11 5.41 3.46
CA VAL A 33 -8.01 4.86 2.11
C VAL A 33 -8.22 3.35 2.14
N ASN A 34 -8.63 2.80 1.01
CA ASN A 34 -8.66 1.35 0.83
C ASN A 34 -7.22 0.85 0.63
N VAL A 35 -6.83 -0.16 1.39
CA VAL A 35 -5.51 -0.81 1.26
C VAL A 35 -5.74 -2.25 0.79
N GLU A 36 -5.18 -2.58 -0.37
CA GLU A 36 -5.24 -3.92 -0.94
C GLU A 36 -3.84 -4.52 -1.02
N PHE A 37 -3.67 -5.74 -0.51
CA PHE A 37 -2.45 -6.52 -0.68
C PHE A 37 -2.46 -7.28 -1.99
N ASP A 38 -1.30 -7.28 -2.65
CA ASP A 38 -1.06 -8.11 -3.84
C ASP A 38 -1.36 -9.60 -3.52
N LEU A 39 -1.96 -10.28 -4.48
CA LEU A 39 -2.25 -11.70 -4.44
C LEU A 39 -1.00 -12.54 -4.13
N LEU A 40 0.17 -12.13 -4.63
CA LEU A 40 1.44 -12.81 -4.36
C LEU A 40 1.82 -12.76 -2.88
N VAL A 41 1.63 -11.61 -2.22
CA VAL A 41 1.92 -11.45 -0.78
C VAL A 41 1.00 -12.35 0.05
N LYS A 42 -0.29 -12.42 -0.31
CA LYS A 42 -1.25 -13.31 0.35
C LYS A 42 -0.85 -14.79 0.18
N ALA A 43 -0.37 -15.17 -1.00
CA ALA A 43 0.09 -16.53 -1.27
C ALA A 43 1.32 -16.90 -0.44
N VAL A 44 2.33 -16.02 -0.35
CA VAL A 44 3.54 -16.25 0.44
C VAL A 44 3.22 -16.39 1.93
N GLN A 45 2.35 -15.54 2.50
CA GLN A 45 1.94 -15.68 3.90
C GLN A 45 1.25 -17.02 4.17
N ARG A 46 0.39 -17.49 3.25
CA ARG A 46 -0.28 -18.77 3.38
C ARG A 46 0.70 -19.95 3.37
N VAL A 47 1.66 -19.93 2.45
CA VAL A 47 2.71 -20.98 2.38
C VAL A 47 3.62 -20.93 3.61
N GLY A 48 4.07 -19.75 4.03
CA GLY A 48 4.90 -19.58 5.23
C GLY A 48 4.20 -19.98 6.54
N THR A 49 2.86 -19.94 6.58
CA THR A 49 2.06 -20.45 7.72
C THR A 49 1.88 -21.96 7.67
N MET A 50 1.85 -22.59 6.48
CA MET A 50 1.82 -24.04 6.31
C MET A 50 3.17 -24.72 6.54
N LEU A 51 4.27 -23.98 6.40
CA LEU A 51 5.64 -24.44 6.65
C LEU A 51 6.10 -24.22 8.11
N ARG A 52 5.19 -23.84 9.01
CA ARG A 52 5.38 -23.78 10.46
C ARG A 52 4.58 -24.89 11.13
#